data_AF-A0A1I6HWP4-F1
#
_entry.id   AF-A0A1I6HWP4-F1
#
_cell.length_a   1.000
_cell.length_b   1.000
_cell.length_c   1.000
_cell.angle_alpha   90.00
_cell.angle_beta   90.00
_cell.angle_gamma   90.00
#
_symmetry.space_group_name_H-M   'P 1'
#
loop_
_entity.id
_entity.type
_entity.pdbx_description
1 polymer ?
#
loop_
_entity_poly.entity_id
_entity_poly.type
_entity_poly.pdbx_seq_one_letter_code
_entity_poly.pdbx_strand_id
1 'polypeptide(L)'
;MALDADSSDTGQMTVVVDRHNVIISLSTHWTEAAEQAGAADSLAPEKIIGRPLSSFIRSDSTRMYIESCLQVCRLKQSVMFREYRCDSPSHKRFMELQLTPCPDGAVAMTHSLLREEAFEYSVNIEDSTPDEGKPSGVDYKYIRCSMCNSLKPLGSNSWTDPAELGDKLVKPTKVIYSVCPKCLNKLWQKRN
;
A
#
# COMPACT_ATOMS: atom_id res chain seq x y z
N MET A 1 -17.63 14.22 19.65
CA MET A 1 -17.44 15.19 18.55
C MET A 1 -17.26 14.35 17.31
N ALA A 2 -18.32 14.26 16.50
CA ALA A 2 -18.35 13.40 15.32
C ALA A 2 -17.28 13.88 14.33
N LEU A 3 -16.52 12.96 13.76
CA LEU A 3 -15.71 13.24 12.59
C LEU A 3 -16.70 13.45 11.46
N ASP A 4 -16.86 14.70 11.04
CA ASP A 4 -17.71 15.07 9.90
C ASP A 4 -17.16 14.39 8.65
N ALA A 5 -17.76 13.23 8.35
CA ALA A 5 -17.60 12.52 7.11
C ALA A 5 -18.59 13.12 6.11
N ASP A 6 -18.27 14.30 5.56
CA ASP A 6 -18.93 14.71 4.33
C ASP A 6 -18.05 15.66 3.50
N SER A 7 -17.37 15.07 2.53
CA SER A 7 -17.04 15.74 1.27
C SER A 7 -17.00 14.68 0.18
N SER A 8 -17.88 14.84 -0.80
CA SER A 8 -17.97 14.06 -2.03
C SER A 8 -16.60 13.69 -2.62
N ASP A 9 -16.16 12.45 -2.48
CA ASP A 9 -14.95 11.99 -3.18
C ASP A 9 -15.05 10.51 -3.53
N THR A 10 -15.50 10.22 -4.74
CA THR A 10 -15.60 8.88 -5.32
C THR A 10 -14.25 8.22 -5.59
N GLY A 11 -13.13 8.81 -5.14
CA GLY A 11 -11.77 8.27 -5.28
C GLY A 11 -10.97 8.12 -3.98
N GLN A 12 -11.58 8.34 -2.81
CA GLN A 12 -10.88 8.29 -1.52
C GLN A 12 -11.31 7.13 -0.61
N MET A 13 -10.31 6.46 -0.06
CA MET A 13 -10.48 5.34 0.86
C MET A 13 -9.77 5.63 2.18
N THR A 14 -10.50 5.55 3.30
CA THR A 14 -9.90 5.81 4.62
C THR A 14 -9.93 4.56 5.50
N VAL A 15 -8.80 4.26 6.12
CA VAL A 15 -8.65 3.25 7.17
C VAL A 15 -8.17 3.95 8.43
N VAL A 16 -8.88 3.79 9.55
CA VAL A 16 -8.46 4.37 10.83
C VAL A 16 -7.88 3.27 11.71
N VAL A 17 -6.71 3.52 12.26
CA VAL A 17 -6.04 2.63 13.22
C VAL A 17 -5.89 3.28 14.58
N ASP A 18 -6.02 2.49 15.65
CA ASP A 18 -5.81 2.96 17.03
C ASP A 18 -4.31 3.13 17.36
N ARG A 19 -3.99 3.45 18.62
CA ARG A 19 -2.59 3.60 19.10
C ARG A 19 -1.75 2.32 19.03
N HIS A 20 -2.38 1.16 18.88
CA HIS A 20 -1.76 -0.16 18.74
C HIS A 20 -1.75 -0.66 17.30
N ASN A 21 -2.09 0.20 16.33
CA ASN A 21 -2.21 -0.12 14.90
C ASN A 21 -3.31 -1.16 14.59
N VAL A 22 -4.32 -1.29 15.45
CA VAL A 22 -5.52 -2.10 15.19
C VAL A 22 -6.51 -1.27 14.38
N ILE A 23 -7.06 -1.86 13.32
CA ILE A 23 -8.05 -1.18 12.47
C ILE A 23 -9.36 -1.03 13.25
N ILE A 24 -9.83 0.20 13.41
CA ILE A 24 -11.04 0.52 14.19
C ILE A 24 -12.17 1.09 13.33
N SER A 25 -11.87 1.59 12.13
CA SER A 25 -12.88 2.09 11.20
C SER A 25 -12.40 2.00 9.76
N LEU A 26 -13.35 1.87 8.85
CA LEU A 26 -13.17 1.97 7.40
C LEU A 26 -14.12 3.06 6.87
N SER A 27 -13.80 3.67 5.72
CA SER A 27 -14.72 4.59 5.06
C SER A 27 -15.96 3.87 4.53
N THR A 28 -17.04 4.61 4.37
CA THR A 28 -18.33 4.11 3.85
C THR A 28 -18.20 3.42 2.49
N HIS A 29 -17.34 3.94 1.61
CA HIS A 29 -17.08 3.40 0.27
C HIS A 29 -16.25 2.10 0.25
N TRP A 30 -15.85 1.56 1.41
CA TRP A 30 -15.01 0.37 1.49
C TRP A 30 -15.64 -0.85 0.85
N THR A 31 -16.91 -1.12 1.19
CA THR A 31 -17.61 -2.29 0.67
C THR A 31 -17.77 -2.21 -0.85
N GLU A 32 -18.13 -1.04 -1.38
CA GLU A 32 -18.24 -0.80 -2.82
C GLU A 32 -16.90 -1.02 -3.55
N ALA A 33 -15.80 -0.52 -2.99
CA ALA A 33 -14.46 -0.72 -3.53
C ALA A 33 -14.03 -2.19 -3.50
N ALA A 34 -14.34 -2.92 -2.42
CA ALA A 34 -14.06 -4.34 -2.29
C ALA A 34 -14.85 -5.19 -3.30
N GLU A 35 -16.12 -4.85 -3.54
CA GLU A 35 -16.96 -5.48 -4.55
C GLU A 35 -16.41 -5.27 -5.97
N GLN A 36 -16.05 -4.03 -6.31
CA GLN A 36 -15.44 -3.70 -7.61
C GLN A 36 -14.11 -4.43 -7.83
N ALA A 37 -13.37 -4.69 -6.75
CA ALA A 37 -12.13 -5.48 -6.79
C ALA A 37 -12.35 -7.00 -6.79
N GLY A 38 -13.59 -7.49 -6.75
CA GLY A 38 -13.91 -8.92 -6.68
C GLY A 38 -13.51 -9.58 -5.35
N ALA A 39 -13.40 -8.78 -4.28
CA ALA A 39 -12.87 -9.17 -2.98
C ALA A 39 -13.84 -8.89 -1.82
N ALA A 40 -15.14 -8.72 -2.10
CA ALA A 40 -16.16 -8.40 -1.10
C ALA A 40 -16.13 -9.35 0.11
N ASP A 41 -16.03 -10.65 -0.13
CA ASP A 41 -16.01 -11.64 0.94
C ASP A 41 -14.74 -11.59 1.78
N SER A 42 -13.57 -11.43 1.16
CA SER A 42 -12.28 -11.46 1.87
C SER A 42 -11.97 -10.14 2.57
N LEU A 43 -12.54 -9.05 2.08
CA LEU A 43 -12.37 -7.69 2.59
C LEU A 43 -13.64 -7.14 3.28
N ALA A 44 -14.57 -8.01 3.68
CA ALA A 44 -15.74 -7.58 4.43
C ALA A 44 -15.33 -6.86 5.74
N PRO A 45 -15.97 -5.73 6.11
CA PRO A 45 -15.55 -4.92 7.26
C PRO A 45 -15.36 -5.71 8.55
N GLU A 46 -16.22 -6.70 8.83
CA GLU A 46 -16.16 -7.57 10.00
C GLU A 46 -14.94 -8.50 10.05
N LYS A 47 -14.28 -8.73 8.91
CA LYS A 47 -13.03 -9.50 8.82
C LYS A 47 -11.79 -8.62 8.97
N ILE A 48 -11.96 -7.29 8.92
CA ILE A 48 -10.88 -6.30 8.93
C ILE A 48 -10.84 -5.54 10.25
N ILE A 49 -11.99 -5.03 10.70
CA ILE A 49 -12.09 -4.25 11.94
C ILE A 49 -11.74 -5.14 13.14
N GLY A 50 -10.94 -4.61 14.06
CA GLY A 50 -10.39 -5.32 15.20
C GLY A 50 -9.11 -6.12 14.89
N ARG A 51 -8.63 -6.12 13.65
CA ARG A 51 -7.38 -6.80 13.27
C ARG A 51 -6.20 -5.81 13.23
N PRO A 52 -4.98 -6.26 13.54
CA PRO A 52 -3.78 -5.44 13.34
C PRO A 52 -3.58 -5.12 11.86
N LEU A 53 -3.25 -3.86 11.54
CA LEU A 53 -2.94 -3.42 10.17
C LEU A 53 -1.85 -4.27 9.51
N SER A 54 -0.85 -4.68 10.30
CA SER A 54 0.25 -5.54 9.85
C SER A 54 -0.20 -6.88 9.28
N SER A 55 -1.38 -7.40 9.66
CA SER A 55 -1.96 -8.62 9.10
C SER A 55 -2.29 -8.52 7.60
N PHE A 56 -2.44 -7.29 7.08
CA PHE A 56 -2.79 -7.02 5.69
C PHE A 56 -1.59 -6.56 4.84
N ILE A 57 -0.40 -6.48 5.44
CA ILE A 57 0.84 -6.09 4.77
C ILE A 57 1.74 -7.32 4.74
N ARG A 58 2.23 -7.75 3.58
CA ARG A 58 2.97 -9.01 3.44
C ARG A 58 4.45 -8.93 3.82
N SER A 59 5.17 -7.89 3.37
CA SER A 59 6.61 -7.76 3.59
C SER A 59 6.94 -7.08 4.92
N ASP A 60 7.84 -7.67 5.70
CA ASP A 60 8.35 -7.11 6.96
C ASP A 60 8.91 -5.70 6.77
N SER A 61 9.67 -5.50 5.68
CA SER A 61 10.22 -4.18 5.37
C SER A 61 9.13 -3.13 5.12
N THR A 62 8.02 -3.53 4.52
CA THR A 62 6.86 -2.66 4.29
C THR A 62 6.07 -2.45 5.58
N ARG A 63 5.90 -3.48 6.42
CA ARG A 63 5.28 -3.36 7.76
C ARG A 63 6.04 -2.35 8.61
N MET A 64 7.35 -2.58 8.80
CA MET A 64 8.22 -1.70 9.56
C MET A 64 8.20 -0.27 9.03
N TYR A 65 8.20 -0.11 7.70
CA TYR A 65 8.11 1.21 7.07
C TYR A 65 6.80 1.91 7.44
N ILE A 66 5.65 1.27 7.25
CA ILE A 66 4.33 1.86 7.56
C ILE A 66 4.18 2.13 9.07
N GLU A 67 4.57 1.20 9.92
CA GLU A 67 4.51 1.37 11.39
C GLU A 67 5.35 2.54 11.87
N SER A 68 6.56 2.70 11.33
CA SER A 68 7.42 3.85 11.61
C SER A 68 6.75 5.16 11.20
N CYS A 69 6.04 5.17 10.07
CA CYS A 69 5.32 6.37 9.59
C CYS A 69 4.15 6.73 10.50
N LEU A 70 3.37 5.74 10.96
CA LEU A 70 2.29 5.94 11.93
C LEU A 70 2.84 6.49 13.24
N GLN A 71 3.97 5.96 13.73
CA GLN A 71 4.62 6.47 14.94
C GLN A 71 5.07 7.92 14.78
N VAL A 72 5.70 8.28 13.65
CA VAL A 72 6.10 9.66 13.38
C VAL A 72 4.90 10.59 13.30
N CYS A 73 3.79 10.15 12.68
CA CYS A 73 2.53 10.90 12.63
C CYS A 73 2.04 11.26 14.04
N ARG A 74 1.97 10.24 14.91
CA ARG A 74 1.55 10.39 16.32
C ARG A 74 2.49 11.30 17.10
N LEU A 75 3.80 11.14 16.94
CA LEU A 75 4.78 11.95 17.69
C LEU A 75 4.75 13.42 17.26
N LYS A 76 4.61 13.69 15.96
CA LYS A 76 4.64 15.05 15.41
C LYS A 76 3.30 15.78 15.51
N GLN A 77 2.19 15.04 15.70
CA GLN A 77 0.83 15.59 15.68
C GLN A 77 0.60 16.49 14.45
N SER A 78 1.12 16.06 13.30
CA SER A 78 1.01 16.78 12.03
C SER A 78 0.56 15.87 10.92
N VAL A 79 -0.30 16.36 10.02
CA VAL A 79 -0.70 15.64 8.82
C VAL A 79 0.52 15.42 7.92
N MET A 80 0.68 14.20 7.40
CA MET A 80 1.79 13.81 6.54
C MET A 80 1.30 13.15 5.27
N PHE A 81 2.05 13.33 4.17
CA PHE A 81 1.67 12.86 2.85
C PHE A 81 2.75 12.02 2.22
N ARG A 82 2.33 11.02 1.45
CA ARG A 82 3.22 10.18 0.66
C ARG A 82 2.57 9.64 -0.59
N GLU A 83 3.14 9.99 -1.73
CA GLU A 83 2.85 9.32 -2.99
C GLU A 83 3.41 7.89 -3.03
N TYR A 84 2.65 6.99 -3.63
CA TYR A 84 3.02 5.61 -3.90
C TYR A 84 2.30 5.09 -5.17
N ARG A 85 2.63 3.86 -5.59
CA ARG A 85 1.95 3.16 -6.68
C ARG A 85 1.16 1.96 -6.18
N CYS A 86 -0.06 1.82 -6.66
CA CYS A 86 -0.96 0.70 -6.34
C CYS A 86 -1.45 0.05 -7.64
N ASP A 87 -0.56 -0.33 -8.55
CA ASP A 87 -0.95 -0.72 -9.91
C ASP A 87 -1.98 -1.85 -9.97
N SER A 88 -2.82 -1.82 -11.00
CA SER A 88 -3.54 -2.99 -11.49
C SER A 88 -2.72 -3.67 -12.60
N PRO A 89 -3.09 -4.86 -13.07
CA PRO A 89 -2.40 -5.50 -14.20
C PRO A 89 -2.43 -4.69 -15.49
N SER A 90 -3.40 -3.79 -15.65
CA SER A 90 -3.58 -2.98 -16.86
C SER A 90 -3.18 -1.51 -16.69
N HIS A 91 -3.08 -1.00 -15.46
CA HIS A 91 -2.83 0.42 -15.21
C HIS A 91 -1.78 0.66 -14.12
N LYS A 92 -0.91 1.63 -14.36
CA LYS A 92 -0.15 2.33 -13.32
C LYS A 92 -1.12 3.23 -12.56
N ARG A 93 -1.23 3.03 -11.25
CA ARG A 93 -2.10 3.85 -10.39
C ARG A 93 -1.25 4.64 -9.43
N PHE A 94 -1.20 5.96 -9.63
CA PHE A 94 -0.44 6.88 -8.78
C PHE A 94 -1.38 7.37 -7.70
N MET A 95 -1.02 7.08 -6.45
CA MET A 95 -1.85 7.30 -5.28
C MET A 95 -1.12 8.23 -4.30
N GLU A 96 -1.86 8.94 -3.47
CA GLU A 96 -1.37 9.61 -2.27
C GLU A 96 -1.90 8.91 -1.02
N LEU A 97 -1.04 8.70 -0.03
CA LEU A 97 -1.39 8.31 1.32
C LEU A 97 -1.22 9.51 2.24
N GLN A 98 -2.31 9.98 2.81
CA GLN A 98 -2.34 10.98 3.87
C GLN A 98 -2.49 10.28 5.23
N LEU A 99 -1.62 10.63 6.18
CA LEU A 99 -1.73 10.23 7.57
C LEU A 99 -2.16 11.44 8.40
N THR A 100 -3.34 11.38 9.00
CA THR A 100 -3.87 12.42 9.88
C THR A 100 -3.88 11.90 11.31
N PRO A 101 -3.20 12.57 12.26
CA PRO A 101 -3.27 12.21 13.67
C PRO A 101 -4.68 12.52 14.21
N CYS A 102 -5.21 11.61 15.01
CA CYS A 102 -6.52 11.72 15.65
C CYS A 102 -6.36 11.66 17.19
N PRO A 103 -7.43 11.98 17.96
CA PRO A 103 -7.42 11.79 19.41
C PRO A 103 -7.02 10.37 19.84
N ASP A 104 -6.55 10.25 21.09
CA ASP A 104 -6.17 8.98 21.73
C ASP A 104 -5.08 8.18 21.02
N GLY A 105 -4.31 8.85 20.14
CA GLY A 105 -3.23 8.22 19.38
C GLY A 105 -3.70 7.43 18.17
N ALA A 106 -4.97 7.57 17.77
CA ALA A 106 -5.45 7.04 16.50
C ALA A 106 -4.83 7.80 15.31
N VAL A 107 -4.83 7.15 14.15
CA VAL A 107 -4.37 7.75 12.88
C VAL A 107 -5.33 7.35 11.77
N ALA A 108 -5.84 8.34 11.04
CA ALA A 108 -6.58 8.11 9.80
C ALA A 108 -5.60 8.02 8.63
N MET A 109 -5.70 6.93 7.87
CA MET A 109 -4.94 6.66 6.65
C MET A 109 -5.85 6.85 5.45
N THR A 110 -5.77 8.00 4.80
CA THR A 110 -6.59 8.33 3.63
C THR A 110 -5.78 8.11 2.35
N HIS A 111 -6.30 7.27 1.47
CA HIS A 111 -5.72 6.91 0.19
C HIS A 111 -6.51 7.59 -0.92
N SER A 112 -5.84 8.41 -1.73
CA SER A 112 -6.46 9.15 -2.84
C SER A 112 -5.80 8.76 -4.16
N LEU A 113 -6.60 8.51 -5.19
CA LEU A 113 -6.09 8.35 -6.55
C LEU A 113 -5.71 9.72 -7.13
N LEU A 114 -4.44 9.88 -7.53
CA LEU A 114 -3.96 11.11 -8.16
C LEU A 114 -4.13 11.08 -9.68
N ARG A 115 -3.81 9.93 -10.30
CA ARG A 115 -3.89 9.70 -11.74
C ARG A 115 -3.65 8.23 -12.09
N GLU A 116 -4.12 7.82 -13.26
CA GLU A 116 -3.86 6.49 -13.83
C GLU A 116 -3.28 6.59 -15.24
N GLU A 117 -2.43 5.63 -15.59
CA GLU A 117 -1.89 5.46 -16.94
C GLU A 117 -2.01 3.98 -17.33
N ALA A 118 -2.53 3.68 -18.52
CA ALA A 118 -2.52 2.32 -19.04
C ALA A 118 -1.07 1.84 -19.26
N PHE A 119 -0.81 0.59 -18.92
CA PHE A 119 0.40 -0.08 -19.41
C PHE A 119 0.24 -0.44 -20.88
N GLU A 120 1.34 -0.38 -21.64
CA GLU A 120 1.38 -0.90 -23.01
C GLU A 120 1.19 -2.43 -23.04
N TYR A 121 1.78 -3.13 -22.07
CA TYR A 121 1.63 -4.57 -21.86
C TYR A 121 1.15 -4.85 -20.44
N SER A 122 0.27 -5.85 -20.30
CA SER A 122 -0.21 -6.25 -18.97
C SER A 122 0.95 -6.65 -18.05
N VAL A 123 0.91 -6.20 -16.80
CA VAL A 123 1.91 -6.50 -15.76
C VAL A 123 1.31 -7.45 -14.73
N ASN A 124 1.56 -8.75 -14.90
CA ASN A 124 1.02 -9.80 -14.05
C ASN A 124 2.04 -10.25 -13.02
N ILE A 125 1.80 -9.91 -11.75
CA ILE A 125 2.71 -10.15 -10.64
C ILE A 125 2.05 -11.08 -9.62
N GLU A 126 2.77 -12.14 -9.25
CA GLU A 126 2.39 -13.05 -8.18
C GLU A 126 3.25 -12.79 -6.95
N ASP A 127 2.61 -12.53 -5.82
CA ASP A 127 3.31 -12.40 -4.55
C ASP A 127 3.81 -13.77 -4.07
N SER A 128 5.12 -13.89 -3.87
CA SER A 128 5.78 -15.03 -3.27
C SER A 128 6.59 -14.62 -2.04
N THR A 129 6.30 -13.45 -1.46
CA THR A 129 6.90 -13.00 -0.20
C THR A 129 6.55 -14.00 0.90
N PRO A 130 7.54 -14.60 1.56
CA PRO A 130 7.25 -15.57 2.61
C PRO A 130 6.62 -14.88 3.82
N ASP A 131 5.81 -15.63 4.55
CA ASP A 131 5.36 -15.22 5.88
C ASP A 131 6.55 -15.18 6.85
N GLU A 132 6.42 -14.37 7.91
CA GLU A 132 7.45 -14.19 8.94
C GLU A 132 8.05 -15.51 9.43
N GLY A 133 9.39 -15.55 9.47
CA GLY A 133 10.15 -16.68 9.98
C GLY A 133 10.19 -17.92 9.08
N LYS A 134 9.62 -17.86 7.86
CA LYS A 134 9.66 -18.99 6.91
C LYS A 134 10.54 -18.65 5.70
N PRO A 135 11.43 -19.55 5.27
CA PRO A 135 12.10 -19.38 3.99
C PRO A 135 11.08 -19.48 2.85
N SER A 136 11.23 -18.63 1.82
CA SER A 136 10.53 -18.84 0.56
C SER A 136 11.08 -20.12 -0.07
N GLY A 137 10.31 -21.22 0.00
CA GLY A 137 10.56 -22.43 -0.80
C GLY A 137 10.20 -22.26 -2.28
N VAL A 138 9.97 -21.03 -2.73
CA VAL A 138 9.49 -20.68 -4.06
C VAL A 138 10.55 -19.88 -4.80
N ASP A 139 10.83 -20.28 -6.05
CA ASP A 139 11.69 -19.53 -6.96
C ASP A 139 10.99 -18.24 -7.42
N TYR A 140 11.68 -17.11 -7.25
CA TYR A 140 11.29 -15.79 -7.76
C TYR A 140 12.45 -15.18 -8.54
N LYS A 141 12.16 -14.30 -9.51
CA LYS A 141 13.19 -13.68 -10.37
C LYS A 141 13.45 -12.21 -10.07
N TYR A 142 12.52 -11.57 -9.36
CA TYR A 142 12.58 -10.15 -9.08
C TYR A 142 12.21 -9.85 -7.63
N ILE A 143 12.80 -8.78 -7.10
CA ILE A 143 12.34 -8.09 -5.90
C ILE A 143 11.52 -6.89 -6.37
N ARG A 144 10.30 -6.73 -5.85
CA ARG A 144 9.39 -5.62 -6.17
C ARG A 144 9.31 -4.62 -5.03
N CYS A 145 9.41 -3.34 -5.33
CA CYS A 145 9.24 -2.29 -4.34
C CYS A 145 7.75 -2.10 -4.01
N SER A 146 7.33 -2.22 -2.75
CA SER A 146 5.94 -2.00 -2.32
C SER A 146 5.47 -0.56 -2.42
N MET A 147 6.37 0.41 -2.63
CA MET A 147 6.03 1.84 -2.69
C MET A 147 5.95 2.37 -4.12
N CYS A 148 6.88 1.99 -5.00
CA CYS A 148 6.92 2.51 -6.38
C CYS A 148 6.73 1.43 -7.44
N ASN A 149 6.55 0.16 -7.04
CA ASN A 149 6.39 -0.99 -7.92
C ASN A 149 7.55 -1.29 -8.88
N SER A 150 8.67 -0.56 -8.77
CA SER A 150 9.89 -0.89 -9.50
C SER A 150 10.37 -2.31 -9.17
N LEU A 151 10.94 -2.97 -10.17
CA LEU A 151 11.45 -4.33 -10.09
C LEU A 151 12.98 -4.31 -10.12
N LYS A 152 13.58 -5.16 -9.29
CA LYS A 152 15.01 -5.42 -9.28
C LYS A 152 15.26 -6.90 -9.60
N PRO A 153 15.88 -7.23 -10.74
CA PRO A 153 16.29 -8.61 -11.04
C PRO A 153 17.24 -9.16 -9.98
N LEU A 154 17.18 -10.47 -9.71
CA LEU A 154 18.18 -11.12 -8.87
C LEU A 154 19.58 -11.01 -9.47
N GLY A 155 20.58 -10.75 -8.62
CA GLY A 155 21.96 -10.49 -9.06
C GLY A 155 22.21 -9.07 -9.59
N SER A 156 21.17 -8.22 -9.69
CA SER A 156 21.30 -6.82 -10.08
C SER A 156 21.07 -5.87 -8.89
N ASN A 157 21.64 -4.67 -9.00
CA ASN A 157 21.39 -3.55 -8.09
C ASN A 157 20.49 -2.47 -8.69
N SER A 158 20.10 -2.62 -9.97
CA SER A 158 19.29 -1.65 -10.69
C SER A 158 17.80 -1.93 -10.52
N TRP A 159 17.06 -0.89 -10.12
CA TRP A 159 15.61 -0.91 -10.05
C TRP A 159 15.03 -0.26 -11.30
N THR A 160 14.06 -0.91 -11.91
CA THR A 160 13.50 -0.53 -13.22
C THR A 160 11.98 -0.47 -13.14
N ASP A 161 11.34 0.43 -13.89
CA ASP A 161 9.88 0.44 -14.00
C ASP A 161 9.39 -0.83 -14.72
N PRO A 162 8.32 -1.49 -14.25
CA PRO A 162 7.77 -2.66 -14.93
C PRO A 162 7.46 -2.43 -16.42
N ALA A 163 7.08 -1.20 -16.80
CA ALA A 163 6.79 -0.88 -18.20
C ALA A 163 8.01 -1.02 -19.12
N GLU A 164 9.23 -0.84 -18.61
CA GLU A 164 10.46 -1.00 -19.40
C GLU A 164 10.78 -2.47 -19.71
N LEU A 165 10.10 -3.42 -19.05
CA LEU A 165 10.26 -4.85 -19.29
C LEU A 165 9.36 -5.38 -20.42
N GLY A 166 8.48 -4.53 -20.97
CA GLY A 166 7.63 -4.86 -22.11
C GLY A 166 6.74 -6.08 -21.86
N ASP A 167 6.68 -6.98 -22.85
CA ASP A 167 5.84 -8.19 -22.82
C ASP A 167 6.30 -9.27 -21.82
N LYS A 168 7.49 -9.13 -21.23
CA LYS A 168 8.08 -10.11 -20.30
C LYS A 168 7.23 -10.35 -19.06
N LEU A 169 6.39 -9.39 -18.68
CA LEU A 169 5.52 -9.45 -17.51
C LEU A 169 4.07 -9.79 -17.84
N VAL A 170 3.75 -10.07 -19.11
CA VAL A 170 2.40 -10.52 -19.51
C VAL A 170 2.09 -11.87 -18.87
N LYS A 171 3.09 -12.74 -18.73
CA LYS A 171 2.95 -13.98 -17.96
C LYS A 171 3.12 -13.71 -16.47
N PRO A 172 2.34 -14.39 -15.61
CA PRO A 172 2.48 -14.25 -14.17
C PRO A 172 3.94 -14.43 -13.72
N THR A 173 4.45 -13.40 -13.05
CA THR A 173 5.84 -13.32 -12.62
C THR A 173 5.90 -13.26 -11.10
N LYS A 174 6.52 -14.28 -10.50
CA LYS A 174 6.72 -14.36 -9.06
C LYS A 174 7.75 -13.36 -8.58
N VAL A 175 7.39 -12.61 -7.53
CA VAL A 175 8.25 -11.61 -6.89
C VAL A 175 8.19 -11.75 -5.37
N ILE A 176 9.21 -11.21 -4.70
CA ILE A 176 9.10 -10.88 -3.28
C ILE A 176 9.04 -9.36 -3.11
N TYR A 177 8.33 -8.89 -2.11
CA TYR A 177 8.18 -7.47 -1.83
C TYR A 177 9.25 -6.94 -0.87
N SER A 178 9.74 -5.75 -1.17
CA SER A 178 10.63 -4.97 -0.30
C SER A 178 10.41 -3.46 -0.52
N VAL A 179 11.28 -2.59 -0.01
CA VAL A 179 11.27 -1.14 -0.30
C VAL A 179 12.62 -0.75 -0.90
N CYS A 180 12.61 -0.11 -2.07
CA CYS A 180 13.84 0.29 -2.75
C CYS A 180 14.54 1.47 -2.04
N PRO A 181 15.86 1.67 -2.24
CA PRO A 181 16.59 2.77 -1.61
C PRO A 181 16.01 4.16 -1.91
N LYS A 182 15.51 4.39 -3.14
CA LYS A 182 14.85 5.64 -3.53
C LYS A 182 13.62 5.92 -2.67
N CYS A 183 12.81 4.89 -2.38
CA CYS A 183 11.62 5.04 -1.56
C CYS A 183 11.95 5.15 -0.06
N LEU A 184 12.93 4.40 0.43
CA LEU A 184 13.39 4.52 1.83
C LEU A 184 13.91 5.93 2.14
N ASN A 185 14.64 6.54 1.21
CA ASN A 185 15.24 7.86 1.40
C ASN A 185 14.30 9.04 1.09
N LYS A 186 13.16 8.81 0.43
CA LYS A 186 12.19 9.88 0.19
C LYS A 186 11.51 10.19 1.52
N LEU A 187 11.50 11.47 1.91
CA LEU A 187 10.83 11.91 3.13
C LEU A 187 9.31 12.02 2.93
N TRP A 188 8.57 11.90 4.03
CA TRP A 188 7.15 12.26 4.05
C TRP A 188 7.02 13.78 4.02
N GLN A 189 6.10 14.26 3.20
CA GLN A 189 5.87 15.69 3.04
C GLN A 189 4.89 16.17 4.11
N LYS A 190 5.08 17.40 4.56
CA LYS A 190 4.04 18.16 5.26
C LYS A 190 3.37 19.05 4.20
N ARG A 191 2.04 19.14 4.21
CA ARG A 191 1.41 20.31 3.59
C ARG A 191 1.51 21.45 4.60
N ASN A 192 2.12 22.54 4.17
CA ASN A 192 2.08 23.82 4.87
C ASN A 192 0.69 24.43 4.74
#